data_AF-A0A3D2RTU8-F1
#
_entry.id   AF-A0A3D2RTU8-F1
#
_cell.length_a   1.000
_cell.length_b   1.000
_cell.length_c   1.000
_cell.angle_alpha   90.00
_cell.angle_beta   90.00
_cell.angle_gamma   90.00
#
_symmetry.space_group_name_H-M   'P 1'
#
loop_
_entity.id
_entity.type
_entity.pdbx_description
1 polymer ?
#
loop_
_entity_poly.entity_id
_entity_poly.type
_entity_poly.pdbx_seq_one_letter_code
_entity_poly.pdbx_strand_id
1 'polypeptide(L)'
;MTYSTVFIGLYFTIFAVLSFVFDRQQFHHVIKTLSISLISFVAFYGLLFLFTDFNPFEAVWASIKKDEAGMGTGYETIGRYLSLSIANLLAFLIGVGAPLTISWLYGTLKSIRGTWDLFPSSYLVTLVIMAFSTLYTMEVERIWIFMAPFIVIPAAKYLHQRNNLADLRCVISLTVLQLLLFEVMLYTYW
;
A
#
# COMPACT_ATOMS: atom_id res chain seq x y z
N MET A 1 -10.32 1.35 9.21
CA MET A 1 -9.81 -0.02 9.48
C MET A 1 -10.16 -0.99 8.35
N THR A 2 -11.41 -1.05 7.89
CA THR A 2 -11.88 -1.95 6.81
C THR A 2 -11.25 -1.70 5.43
N TYR A 3 -10.88 -0.46 5.11
CA TYR A 3 -10.30 -0.14 3.81
C TYR A 3 -8.82 -0.57 3.66
N SER A 4 -8.00 -0.43 4.71
CA SER A 4 -6.60 -0.89 4.69
C SER A 4 -6.49 -2.41 4.46
N THR A 5 -7.45 -3.19 4.93
CA THR A 5 -7.52 -4.64 4.66
C THR A 5 -7.84 -4.95 3.19
N VAL A 6 -8.62 -4.10 2.51
CA VAL A 6 -8.88 -4.25 1.06
C VAL A 6 -7.58 -4.05 0.27
N PHE A 7 -6.75 -3.08 0.66
CA PHE A 7 -5.44 -2.89 0.02
C PHE A 7 -4.56 -4.13 0.16
N ILE A 8 -4.41 -4.65 1.38
CA ILE A 8 -3.59 -5.82 1.67
C ILE A 8 -4.14 -7.04 0.92
N GLY A 9 -5.47 -7.22 0.89
CA GLY A 9 -6.13 -8.28 0.13
C GLY A 9 -5.88 -8.17 -1.37
N LEU A 10 -5.99 -6.96 -1.94
CA LEU A 10 -5.70 -6.70 -3.36
C LEU A 10 -4.23 -7.01 -3.68
N TYR A 11 -3.31 -6.54 -2.83
CA TYR A 11 -1.89 -6.84 -2.95
C TYR A 11 -1.62 -8.34 -3.00
N PHE A 12 -2.14 -9.10 -2.03
CA PHE A 12 -1.94 -10.54 -2.00
C PHE A 12 -2.62 -11.27 -3.16
N THR A 13 -3.74 -10.77 -3.66
CA THR A 13 -4.41 -11.32 -4.85
C THR A 13 -3.53 -11.14 -6.08
N ILE A 14 -2.99 -9.92 -6.29
CA ILE A 14 -2.07 -9.63 -7.39
C ILE A 14 -0.79 -10.46 -7.24
N PHE A 15 -0.24 -10.56 -6.02
CA PHE A 15 0.94 -11.36 -5.72
C PHE A 15 0.70 -12.85 -6.01
N ALA A 16 -0.46 -13.40 -5.66
CA ALA A 16 -0.82 -14.78 -5.96
C ALA A 16 -0.98 -15.03 -7.47
N VAL A 17 -1.62 -14.11 -8.19
CA VAL A 17 -1.79 -14.20 -9.65
C VAL A 17 -0.42 -14.14 -10.35
N LEU A 18 0.44 -13.18 -9.98
CA LEU A 18 1.78 -13.08 -10.55
C LEU A 18 2.64 -14.30 -10.19
N SER A 19 2.55 -14.80 -8.95
CA SER A 19 3.24 -16.02 -8.54
C SER A 19 2.77 -17.23 -9.34
N PHE A 20 1.47 -17.37 -9.62
CA PHE A 20 0.95 -18.48 -10.43
C PHE A 20 1.54 -18.51 -11.84
N VAL A 21 1.75 -17.33 -12.44
CA VAL A 21 2.28 -17.18 -13.80
C VAL A 21 3.80 -17.37 -13.84
N PHE A 22 4.55 -16.80 -12.88
CA PHE A 22 6.01 -16.72 -12.95
C PHE A 22 6.75 -17.71 -12.03
N ASP A 23 6.19 -18.10 -10.89
CA ASP A 23 6.84 -19.01 -9.92
C ASP A 23 5.84 -19.90 -9.15
N ARG A 24 5.67 -21.13 -9.66
CA ARG A 24 4.76 -22.14 -9.08
C ARG A 24 5.14 -22.56 -7.66
N GLN A 25 6.42 -22.52 -7.27
CA GLN A 25 6.85 -22.90 -5.92
C GLN A 25 6.48 -21.83 -4.90
N GLN A 26 6.69 -20.56 -5.25
CA GLN A 26 6.21 -19.44 -4.43
C GLN A 26 4.69 -19.43 -4.33
N PHE A 27 3.97 -19.72 -5.42
CA PHE A 27 2.51 -19.79 -5.42
C PHE A 27 1.96 -20.75 -4.35
N HIS A 28 2.53 -21.95 -4.21
CA HIS A 28 2.08 -22.90 -3.18
C HIS A 28 2.27 -22.37 -1.75
N HIS A 29 3.38 -21.69 -1.48
CA HIS A 29 3.62 -21.04 -0.19
C HIS A 29 2.64 -19.90 0.08
N VAL A 30 2.37 -19.08 -0.94
CA VAL A 30 1.40 -17.98 -0.85
C VAL A 30 0.01 -18.51 -0.56
N ILE A 31 -0.48 -19.50 -1.32
CA ILE A 31 -1.81 -20.07 -1.12
C ILE A 31 -1.93 -20.75 0.25
N LYS A 32 -0.90 -21.48 0.70
CA LYS A 32 -0.90 -22.07 2.04
C LYS A 32 -1.03 -20.99 3.12
N THR A 33 -0.25 -19.91 2.99
CA THR A 33 -0.28 -18.79 3.93
C THR A 33 -1.64 -18.08 3.90
N LEU A 34 -2.18 -17.80 2.72
CA LEU A 34 -3.50 -17.19 2.55
C LEU A 34 -4.63 -18.07 3.11
N SER A 35 -4.53 -19.39 2.95
CA SER A 35 -5.50 -20.33 3.50
C SER A 35 -5.49 -20.31 5.03
N ILE A 36 -4.30 -20.29 5.66
CA ILE A 36 -4.16 -20.19 7.12
C ILE A 36 -4.72 -18.86 7.62
N SER A 37 -4.42 -17.75 6.92
CA SER A 37 -4.94 -16.43 7.26
C SER A 37 -6.47 -16.38 7.13
N LEU A 38 -7.03 -16.98 6.08
CA LEU A 38 -8.48 -17.06 5.87
C LEU A 38 -9.16 -17.87 6.99
N ILE A 39 -8.62 -19.04 7.33
CA ILE A 39 -9.14 -19.87 8.42
C ILE A 39 -9.08 -19.11 9.75
N SER A 40 -7.96 -18.46 10.04
CA SER A 40 -7.80 -17.65 11.25
C SER A 40 -8.80 -16.49 11.31
N PHE A 41 -9.03 -15.82 10.17
CA PHE A 41 -9.99 -14.74 10.04
C PHE A 41 -11.42 -15.22 10.29
N VAL A 42 -11.83 -16.30 9.62
CA VAL A 42 -13.16 -16.90 9.78
C VAL A 42 -13.37 -17.41 11.21
N ALA A 43 -12.37 -18.05 11.80
CA ALA A 43 -12.44 -18.50 13.19
C ALA A 43 -12.60 -17.32 14.16
N PHE A 44 -11.83 -16.24 13.97
CA PHE A 44 -11.93 -15.05 14.82
C PHE A 44 -13.32 -14.40 14.73
N TYR A 45 -13.82 -14.09 13.53
CA TYR A 45 -15.14 -13.47 13.37
C TYR A 45 -16.28 -14.42 13.73
N GLY A 46 -16.10 -15.73 13.53
CA GLY A 46 -17.06 -16.75 13.98
C GLY A 46 -17.17 -16.80 15.51
N LEU A 47 -16.05 -16.79 16.22
CA LEU A 47 -16.05 -16.70 17.69
C LEU A 47 -16.66 -15.37 18.16
N LEU A 48 -16.34 -14.27 17.48
CA LEU A 48 -16.85 -12.95 17.82
C LEU A 48 -18.38 -12.90 17.66
N PHE A 49 -18.92 -13.44 16.57
CA PHE A 49 -20.36 -13.61 16.38
C PHE A 49 -20.99 -14.46 17.48
N LEU A 50 -20.39 -15.60 17.83
CA LEU A 50 -20.92 -16.51 18.85
C LEU A 50 -20.94 -15.91 20.27
N PHE A 51 -19.96 -15.08 20.62
CA PHE A 51 -19.83 -14.54 21.97
C PHE A 51 -20.48 -13.17 22.18
N THR A 52 -20.69 -12.40 21.12
CA THR A 52 -21.14 -11.00 21.22
C THR A 52 -22.35 -10.66 20.35
N ASP A 53 -22.89 -11.63 19.62
CA ASP A 53 -23.95 -11.45 18.60
C ASP A 53 -23.60 -10.39 17.53
N PHE A 54 -22.33 -10.03 17.41
CA PHE A 54 -21.87 -9.05 16.44
C PHE A 54 -21.94 -9.64 15.03
N ASN A 55 -22.79 -9.06 14.17
CA ASN A 55 -22.92 -9.46 12.79
C ASN A 55 -21.94 -8.67 11.88
N PRO A 56 -20.84 -9.30 11.40
CA PRO A 56 -19.87 -8.62 10.55
C PRO A 56 -20.47 -8.18 9.20
N PHE A 57 -21.48 -8.87 8.68
CA PHE A 57 -22.11 -8.51 7.41
C PHE A 57 -22.92 -7.20 7.53
N GLU A 58 -23.63 -7.02 8.64
CA GLU A 58 -24.36 -5.78 8.92
C GLU A 58 -23.39 -4.61 9.12
N ALA A 59 -22.27 -4.83 9.80
CA ALA A 59 -21.24 -3.81 9.96
C ALA A 59 -20.63 -3.38 8.62
N VAL A 60 -20.36 -4.33 7.71
CA VAL A 60 -19.90 -4.02 6.35
C VAL A 60 -20.94 -3.23 5.58
N TRP A 61 -22.21 -3.66 5.62
CA TRP A 61 -23.29 -2.97 4.93
C TRP A 61 -23.52 -1.55 5.43
N ALA A 62 -23.47 -1.35 6.75
CA ALA A 62 -23.55 -0.03 7.38
C ALA A 62 -22.37 0.86 6.97
N SER A 63 -21.16 0.29 6.84
CA SER A 63 -19.98 1.01 6.35
C SER A 63 -20.15 1.45 4.89
N ILE A 64 -20.65 0.57 4.00
CA ILE A 64 -20.89 0.89 2.59
C ILE A 64 -21.90 2.03 2.45
N LYS A 65 -23.04 1.92 3.14
CA LYS A 65 -24.07 2.97 3.11
C LYS A 65 -23.57 4.32 3.63
N LYS A 66 -22.71 4.30 4.66
CA LYS A 66 -22.09 5.51 5.20
C LYS A 66 -21.13 6.14 4.17
N ASP A 67 -20.41 5.32 3.44
CA ASP A 67 -19.49 5.76 2.39
C ASP A 67 -20.24 6.33 1.17
N GLU A 68 -21.29 5.66 0.71
CA GLU A 68 -22.18 6.15 -0.36
C GLU A 68 -22.84 7.49 0.00
N ALA A 69 -23.17 7.72 1.26
CA ALA A 69 -23.72 8.99 1.72
C ALA A 69 -22.67 10.12 1.82
N GLY A 70 -21.39 9.77 1.98
CA GLY A 70 -20.27 10.71 2.09
C GLY A 70 -19.59 11.03 0.75
N MET A 71 -19.58 10.06 -0.17
CA MET A 71 -19.16 10.24 -1.56
C MET A 71 -20.29 10.92 -2.34
N GLY A 72 -20.31 12.27 -2.34
CA GLY A 72 -21.07 13.02 -3.34
C GLY A 72 -20.64 12.65 -4.78
N THR A 73 -21.20 13.30 -5.81
CA THR A 73 -20.91 12.99 -7.23
C THR A 73 -19.43 13.10 -7.61
N GLY A 74 -18.61 13.80 -6.82
CA GLY A 74 -17.14 13.69 -6.65
C GLY A 74 -16.23 13.95 -7.87
N TYR A 75 -16.67 13.59 -9.06
CA TYR A 75 -15.91 13.53 -10.30
C TYR A 75 -16.83 13.85 -11.49
N GLU A 76 -17.26 15.09 -11.57
CA GLU A 76 -18.06 15.55 -12.72
C GLU A 76 -17.26 15.55 -14.04
N THR A 77 -15.93 15.37 -14.00
CA THR A 77 -15.07 15.39 -15.20
C THR A 77 -13.81 14.52 -15.06
N ILE A 78 -13.42 13.84 -16.15
CA ILE A 78 -12.22 12.99 -16.26
C ILE A 78 -10.93 13.72 -15.85
N GLY A 79 -10.82 15.01 -16.19
CA GLY A 79 -9.64 15.82 -15.83
C GLY A 79 -9.45 15.98 -14.33
N ARG A 80 -10.56 16.16 -13.58
CA ARG A 80 -10.54 16.27 -12.11
C ARG A 80 -10.21 14.94 -11.46
N TYR A 81 -10.70 13.84 -12.02
CA TYR A 81 -10.36 12.49 -11.57
C TYR A 81 -8.87 12.19 -11.68
N LEU A 82 -8.26 12.48 -12.84
CA LEU A 82 -6.84 12.25 -13.07
C LEU A 82 -5.97 13.16 -12.18
N SER A 83 -6.31 14.44 -12.04
CA SER A 83 -5.54 15.36 -11.21
C SER A 83 -5.56 14.96 -9.73
N LEU A 84 -6.72 14.57 -9.18
CA LEU A 84 -6.84 14.07 -7.81
C LEU A 84 -6.07 12.77 -7.61
N SER A 85 -6.18 11.82 -8.54
CA SER A 85 -5.48 10.53 -8.45
C SER A 85 -3.95 10.71 -8.46
N ILE A 86 -3.45 11.54 -9.37
CA ILE A 86 -2.02 11.86 -9.46
C ILE A 86 -1.55 12.64 -8.22
N ALA A 87 -2.32 13.64 -7.77
CA ALA A 87 -1.98 14.41 -6.59
C ALA A 87 -1.89 13.53 -5.33
N ASN A 88 -2.84 12.60 -5.13
CA ASN A 88 -2.81 11.65 -4.02
C ASN A 88 -1.61 10.72 -4.09
N LEU A 89 -1.32 10.18 -5.28
CA LEU A 89 -0.13 9.32 -5.48
C LEU A 89 1.15 10.07 -5.15
N LEU A 90 1.31 11.30 -5.67
CA LEU A 90 2.48 12.12 -5.40
C LEU A 90 2.57 12.50 -3.92
N ALA A 91 1.46 12.90 -3.29
CA ALA A 91 1.41 13.22 -1.87
C ALA A 91 1.85 12.03 -1.01
N PHE A 92 1.39 10.82 -1.32
CA PHE A 92 1.86 9.60 -0.65
C PHE A 92 3.35 9.34 -0.85
N LEU A 93 3.80 9.35 -2.11
CA LEU A 93 5.18 9.06 -2.47
C LEU A 93 6.17 10.05 -1.84
N ILE A 94 5.74 11.32 -1.73
CA ILE A 94 6.47 12.37 -1.03
C ILE A 94 6.40 12.13 0.49
N GLY A 95 5.23 11.82 1.03
CA GLY A 95 5.01 11.58 2.47
C GLY A 95 5.80 10.40 3.03
N VAL A 96 6.02 9.34 2.25
CA VAL A 96 6.89 8.22 2.63
C VAL A 96 8.38 8.61 2.66
N GLY A 97 8.75 9.65 1.91
CA GLY A 97 10.12 10.13 1.76
C GLY A 97 10.58 10.00 0.31
N ALA A 98 10.86 11.13 -0.33
CA ALA A 98 11.34 11.17 -1.71
C ALA A 98 12.63 10.33 -1.93
N PRO A 99 13.63 10.34 -1.03
CA PRO A 99 14.83 9.50 -1.17
C PRO A 99 14.51 8.00 -1.18
N LEU A 100 13.58 7.56 -0.33
CA LEU A 100 13.15 6.17 -0.24
C LEU A 100 12.32 5.77 -1.45
N THR A 101 11.38 6.62 -1.87
CA THR A 101 10.55 6.39 -3.06
C THR A 101 11.42 6.26 -4.32
N ILE A 102 12.41 7.14 -4.51
CA ILE A 102 13.32 7.08 -5.68
C ILE A 102 14.11 5.77 -5.65
N SER A 103 14.66 5.40 -4.49
CA SER A 103 15.42 4.17 -4.31
C SER A 103 14.57 2.92 -4.57
N TRP A 104 13.34 2.92 -4.06
CA TRP A 104 12.35 1.87 -4.30
C TRP A 104 11.98 1.77 -5.78
N LEU A 105 11.64 2.88 -6.43
CA LEU A 105 11.22 2.89 -7.84
C LEU A 105 12.34 2.38 -8.73
N TYR A 106 13.56 2.87 -8.54
CA TYR A 106 14.72 2.43 -9.32
C TYR A 106 15.03 0.94 -9.07
N GLY A 107 15.02 0.50 -7.81
CA GLY A 107 15.22 -0.91 -7.45
C GLY A 107 14.17 -1.84 -8.06
N THR A 108 12.90 -1.40 -8.05
CA THR A 108 11.77 -2.14 -8.62
C THR A 108 11.89 -2.24 -10.14
N LEU A 109 12.16 -1.13 -10.83
CA LEU A 109 12.34 -1.10 -12.28
C LEU A 109 13.53 -1.97 -12.72
N LYS A 110 14.64 -1.94 -11.96
CA LYS A 110 15.80 -2.80 -12.22
C LYS A 110 15.45 -4.28 -12.01
N SER A 111 14.69 -4.59 -10.95
CA SER A 111 14.26 -5.95 -10.67
C SER A 111 13.36 -6.51 -11.78
N ILE A 112 12.38 -5.73 -12.25
CA ILE A 112 11.49 -6.13 -13.35
C ILE A 112 12.27 -6.47 -14.63
N ARG A 113 13.38 -5.77 -14.90
CA ARG A 113 14.21 -6.04 -16.09
C ARG A 113 15.16 -7.23 -15.96
N GLY A 114 15.45 -7.68 -14.74
CA GLY A 114 16.48 -8.68 -14.47
C GLY A 114 15.95 -9.89 -13.72
N THR A 115 15.81 -9.74 -12.40
CA THR A 115 15.51 -10.83 -11.46
C THR A 115 14.03 -11.17 -11.34
N TRP A 116 13.13 -10.31 -11.84
CA TRP A 116 11.67 -10.43 -11.72
C TRP A 116 11.22 -10.69 -10.27
N ASP A 117 11.67 -9.85 -9.33
CA ASP A 117 11.21 -9.97 -7.93
C ASP A 117 9.72 -9.64 -7.86
N LEU A 118 8.92 -10.64 -7.51
CA LEU A 118 7.46 -10.58 -7.45
C LEU A 118 6.97 -9.63 -6.37
N PHE A 119 7.74 -9.44 -5.29
CA PHE A 119 7.32 -8.64 -4.14
C PHE A 119 7.15 -7.14 -4.47
N PRO A 120 8.18 -6.43 -4.95
CA PRO A 120 8.06 -5.01 -5.28
C PRO A 120 7.22 -4.76 -6.55
N SER A 121 7.21 -5.70 -7.49
CA SER A 121 6.42 -5.58 -8.73
C SER A 121 4.93 -5.69 -8.47
N SER A 122 4.49 -6.66 -7.65
CA SER A 122 3.09 -6.78 -7.23
C SER A 122 2.62 -5.53 -6.47
N TYR A 123 3.48 -4.96 -5.63
CA TYR A 123 3.16 -3.74 -4.91
C TYR A 123 3.02 -2.53 -5.85
N LEU A 124 3.89 -2.40 -6.85
CA LEU A 124 3.78 -1.34 -7.86
C LEU A 124 2.45 -1.41 -8.63
N VAL A 125 2.03 -2.61 -9.05
CA VAL A 125 0.73 -2.81 -9.71
C VAL A 125 -0.43 -2.44 -8.77
N THR A 126 -0.35 -2.89 -7.52
CA THR A 126 -1.36 -2.59 -6.50
C THR A 126 -1.45 -1.08 -6.25
N LEU A 127 -0.32 -0.40 -6.11
CA LEU A 127 -0.23 1.04 -5.88
C LEU A 127 -0.87 1.83 -7.03
N VAL A 128 -0.64 1.42 -8.28
CA VAL A 128 -1.26 2.07 -9.45
C VAL A 128 -2.77 1.88 -9.43
N ILE A 129 -3.27 0.65 -9.27
CA ILE A 129 -4.73 0.40 -9.22
C ILE A 129 -5.39 1.21 -8.12
N MET A 130 -4.72 1.35 -6.97
CA MET A 130 -5.23 2.04 -5.80
C MET A 130 -5.16 3.56 -5.91
N ALA A 131 -4.10 4.09 -6.50
CA ALA A 131 -3.96 5.52 -6.78
C ALA A 131 -5.05 6.01 -7.74
N PHE A 132 -5.44 5.16 -8.69
CA PHE A 132 -6.55 5.38 -9.61
C PHE A 132 -7.83 4.68 -9.14
N SER A 133 -7.97 4.41 -7.84
CA SER A 133 -9.23 3.95 -7.28
C SER A 133 -9.91 5.13 -6.58
N THR A 134 -11.19 5.32 -6.86
CA THR A 134 -12.02 6.35 -6.19
C THR A 134 -12.16 6.10 -4.69
N LEU A 135 -11.87 4.88 -4.21
CA LEU A 135 -12.06 4.44 -2.83
C LEU A 135 -11.22 5.20 -1.78
N TYR A 136 -10.21 5.99 -2.17
CA TYR A 136 -9.21 6.54 -1.23
C TYR A 136 -8.91 8.03 -1.41
N THR A 137 -9.78 8.78 -2.10
CA THR A 137 -9.60 10.22 -2.23
C THR A 137 -9.60 10.91 -0.88
N MET A 138 -8.53 11.68 -0.60
CA MET A 138 -8.33 12.44 0.65
C MET A 138 -8.07 11.60 1.92
N GLU A 139 -7.90 10.28 1.79
CA GLU A 139 -7.56 9.37 2.90
C GLU A 139 -6.08 8.93 2.88
N VAL A 140 -5.22 9.74 2.26
CA VAL A 140 -3.80 9.43 2.04
C VAL A 140 -3.07 9.23 3.37
N GLU A 141 -3.28 10.13 4.32
CA GLU A 141 -2.57 10.13 5.61
C GLU A 141 -2.99 8.99 6.53
N ARG A 142 -4.23 8.51 6.42
CA ARG A 142 -4.77 7.46 7.30
C ARG A 142 -4.57 6.05 6.77
N ILE A 143 -4.76 5.83 5.47
CA ILE A 143 -4.82 4.48 4.90
C ILE A 143 -3.49 4.13 4.26
N TRP A 144 -2.84 5.08 3.58
CA TRP A 144 -1.61 4.78 2.87
C TRP A 144 -0.40 4.67 3.80
N ILE A 145 -0.48 5.13 5.05
CA ILE A 145 0.60 4.92 6.04
C ILE A 145 0.90 3.43 6.27
N PHE A 146 -0.12 2.57 6.18
CA PHE A 146 0.05 1.11 6.27
C PHE A 146 0.79 0.51 5.06
N MET A 147 0.93 1.29 3.98
CA MET A 147 1.62 0.91 2.76
C MET A 147 3.11 1.30 2.77
N ALA A 148 3.53 2.18 3.67
CA ALA A 148 4.92 2.62 3.76
C ALA A 148 5.93 1.46 3.88
N PRO A 149 5.70 0.38 4.67
CA PRO A 149 6.62 -0.74 4.76
C PRO A 149 6.90 -1.42 3.40
N PHE A 150 5.92 -1.45 2.50
CA PHE A 150 6.07 -2.05 1.17
C PHE A 150 6.93 -1.21 0.22
N ILE A 151 7.24 0.04 0.55
CA ILE A 151 8.25 0.86 -0.13
C ILE A 151 9.60 0.73 0.58
N VAL A 152 9.59 0.85 1.92
CA VAL A 152 10.80 0.90 2.75
C VAL A 152 11.59 -0.42 2.66
N ILE A 153 10.92 -1.57 2.79
CA ILE A 153 11.58 -2.88 2.76
C ILE A 153 12.32 -3.13 1.43
N PRO A 154 11.66 -3.01 0.25
CA PRO A 154 12.35 -3.20 -1.02
C PRO A 154 13.39 -2.12 -1.32
N ALA A 155 13.17 -0.86 -0.89
CA ALA A 155 14.21 0.18 -0.97
C ALA A 155 15.46 -0.22 -0.17
N ALA A 156 15.28 -0.67 1.08
CA ALA A 156 16.36 -1.11 1.94
C ALA A 156 17.08 -2.34 1.37
N LYS A 157 16.34 -3.33 0.86
CA LYS A 157 16.90 -4.51 0.17
C LYS A 157 17.75 -4.09 -1.03
N TYR A 158 17.26 -3.16 -1.85
CA TYR A 158 17.97 -2.65 -3.02
C TYR A 158 19.27 -1.92 -2.64
N LEU A 159 19.21 -1.03 -1.64
CA LEU A 159 20.38 -0.29 -1.15
C LEU A 159 21.41 -1.23 -0.50
N HIS A 160 20.96 -2.24 0.23
CA HIS A 160 21.83 -3.24 0.85
C HIS A 160 22.57 -4.08 -0.19
N GLN A 161 21.88 -4.54 -1.25
CA GLN A 161 22.49 -5.32 -2.34
C GLN A 161 23.58 -4.55 -3.10
N ARG A 162 23.53 -3.22 -3.09
CA ARG A 162 24.54 -2.36 -3.72
C ARG A 162 25.88 -2.34 -2.95
N ASN A 163 25.89 -2.86 -1.73
CA ASN A 163 27.04 -2.95 -0.82
C ASN A 163 27.82 -1.63 -0.62
N ASN A 164 27.16 -0.49 -0.84
CA ASN A 164 27.73 0.84 -0.67
C ASN A 164 27.12 1.52 0.55
N LEU A 165 27.87 1.51 1.66
CA LEU A 165 27.43 2.12 2.92
C LEU A 165 27.24 3.63 2.82
N ALA A 166 27.95 4.31 1.91
CA ALA A 166 27.81 5.75 1.71
C ALA A 166 26.44 6.09 1.10
N ASP A 167 25.99 5.33 0.10
CA ASP A 167 24.66 5.51 -0.51
C ASP A 167 23.55 5.28 0.52
N LEU A 168 23.66 4.23 1.33
CA LEU A 168 22.68 3.93 2.39
C LEU A 168 22.61 5.07 3.41
N ARG A 169 23.77 5.54 3.91
CA ARG A 169 23.83 6.66 4.85
C ARG A 169 23.28 7.94 4.25
N CYS A 170 23.56 8.21 2.97
CA CYS A 170 23.03 9.37 2.26
C CYS A 170 21.50 9.34 2.20
N VAL A 171 20.91 8.21 1.80
CA VAL A 171 19.45 8.07 1.73
C VAL A 171 18.80 8.24 3.10
N ILE A 172 19.39 7.65 4.15
CA ILE A 172 18.91 7.82 5.53
C ILE A 172 18.98 9.30 5.95
N SER A 173 20.12 9.96 5.78
CA SER A 173 20.30 11.37 6.14
C SER A 173 19.33 12.29 5.40
N LEU A 174 19.11 12.06 4.11
CA LEU A 174 18.14 12.83 3.31
C LEU A 174 16.71 12.59 3.78
N THR A 175 16.38 11.37 4.19
CA THR A 175 15.03 11.04 4.71
C THR A 175 14.80 11.72 6.06
N VAL A 176 15.80 11.73 6.94
CA VAL A 176 15.75 12.46 8.22
C VAL A 176 15.61 13.97 7.99
N LEU A 177 16.38 14.53 7.05
CA LEU A 177 16.26 15.94 6.69
C LEU A 177 14.86 16.29 6.18
N GLN A 178 14.29 15.44 5.32
CA GLN A 178 12.93 15.65 4.80
C GLN A 178 11.89 15.59 5.93
N LEU A 179 12.02 14.65 6.87
CA LEU A 179 11.15 14.55 8.03
C LEU A 179 11.18 15.85 8.85
N LEU A 180 12.37 16.35 9.16
CA LEU A 180 12.55 17.60 9.92
C LEU A 180 11.95 18.80 9.17
N LEU A 181 12.14 18.88 7.86
CA LEU A 181 11.56 19.95 7.05
C LEU A 181 10.03 19.90 7.07
N PHE A 182 9.43 18.71 6.93
CA PHE A 182 7.98 18.58 7.04
C PHE A 182 7.46 18.93 8.42
N GLU A 183 8.13 18.47 9.47
CA GLU A 183 7.75 18.79 10.83
C GLU A 183 7.78 20.31 11.06
N VAL A 184 8.86 20.98 10.69
CA VAL A 184 8.97 22.45 10.79
C VAL A 184 7.91 23.16 9.95
N MET A 185 7.70 22.76 8.70
CA MET A 185 6.71 23.43 7.85
C MET A 185 5.27 23.25 8.36
N LEU A 186 4.92 22.03 8.79
CA LEU A 186 3.59 21.73 9.33
C LEU A 186 3.33 22.40 10.68
N TYR A 187 4.34 22.54 11.55
CA TYR A 187 4.17 23.23 12.84
C TYR A 187 4.30 24.76 12.77
N THR A 188 4.94 25.30 11.73
CA THR A 188 5.21 26.76 11.63
C THR A 188 4.20 27.48 10.73
N TYR A 189 3.70 26.83 9.68
CA TYR A 189 2.87 27.48 8.65
C TYR A 189 1.41 26.98 8.63
N TRP A 190 1.04 26.10 9.55
CA TRP A 190 -0.31 25.54 9.72
C TRP A 190 -0.80 25.84 11.14
#